data_AF-A0A6C0ILF4-F1
#
_entry.id   AF-A0A6C0ILF4-F1
#
_cell.length_a   1.000
_cell.length_b   1.000
_cell.length_c   1.000
_cell.angle_alpha   90.00
_cell.angle_beta   90.00
_cell.angle_gamma   90.00
#
_symmetry.space_group_name_H-M   'P 1'
#
loop_
_entity.id
_entity.type
_entity.pdbx_description
1 polymer ?
#
loop_
_entity_poly.entity_id
_entity_poly.type
_entity_poly.pdbx_seq_one_letter_code
_entity_poly.pdbx_strand_id
1 'polypeptide(L)'
;MDNNITDMTGEATSTIQLLITKYENDEYMTLKLHNYICNQLPNILENTKINQQKRVIRNEELMNDQDSFLQTFLTNNVYLYVPSSERFFCYDGLHFKCTTEDNIIYHVLNAINDDRGLMSWKQKTKISTMKKIRENHLLKYIPESETIQLILKLLYPTIFSSRNEAKYFLCILGDNIMKPHASNTLIHYIDNSAKQFIRELNNIIQYFIGGNSLYSIKYKYHDHSYDDCRIIKTNANIKHDNTWLHIVQQYGIDLLCVACHYSQRYSSSDNFLENFANDTPLLNSALYLKTNSPSEIVSSFIEQYIIINNNAFDPTTLVNDNEFDVQQIRSPHVSWKDVMYLWKMFLNKKELPPIMFLQTLKTLFIEKLEKHYNEEKDLFIGISSKYLPCVKQFLSFWDETIIYDENESDFEIDEMVILYKNWCTINRHAHHNFSNTQILDLVGHFFPNVEIDKDRYLSGICSKLWDKHIDIQTALYNLRETMRNEYSSKQSNNRVHSPGIAVNVSIYDAYNYYCKYHSTKQSRSNDTALQIQVVSKAYFEKYIFDNYCEFIMDNKFLSYAWYMD
;
A
#
# COMPACT_ATOMS: atom_id res chain seq x y z
N MET A 1 44.68 -26.57 45.44
CA MET A 1 45.59 -27.23 44.48
C MET A 1 46.90 -27.61 45.14
N ASP A 2 47.42 -26.80 46.06
CA ASP A 2 48.72 -27.04 46.70
C ASP A 2 48.80 -28.34 47.52
N ASN A 3 47.78 -28.68 48.34
CA ASN A 3 47.80 -29.92 49.14
C ASN A 3 47.90 -31.22 48.30
N ASN A 4 47.32 -31.23 47.09
CA ASN A 4 47.37 -32.39 46.19
C ASN A 4 48.73 -32.55 45.50
N ILE A 5 49.43 -31.45 45.25
CA ILE A 5 50.75 -31.47 44.59
C ILE A 5 51.81 -31.95 45.57
N THR A 6 51.71 -31.53 46.84
CA THR A 6 52.59 -32.02 47.92
C THR A 6 52.46 -33.52 48.15
N ASP A 7 51.25 -34.08 48.13
CA ASP A 7 51.03 -35.53 48.27
C ASP A 7 51.66 -36.32 47.11
N MET A 8 51.52 -35.84 45.86
CA MET A 8 52.14 -36.47 44.70
C MET A 8 53.68 -36.44 44.72
N THR A 9 54.27 -35.35 45.23
CA THR A 9 55.73 -35.27 45.39
C THR A 9 56.25 -36.22 46.46
N GLY A 10 55.47 -36.41 47.54
CA GLY A 10 55.77 -37.39 48.58
C GLY A 10 55.74 -38.81 48.02
N GLU A 11 54.70 -39.16 47.27
CA GLU A 11 54.51 -40.48 46.66
C GLU A 11 55.63 -40.82 45.64
N ALA A 12 56.01 -39.86 44.80
CA ALA A 12 57.12 -40.03 43.85
C ALA A 12 58.45 -40.30 44.57
N THR A 13 58.71 -39.57 45.65
CA THR A 13 59.95 -39.72 46.45
C THR A 13 59.96 -41.08 47.17
N SER A 14 58.85 -41.49 47.78
CA SER A 14 58.71 -42.80 48.41
C SER A 14 58.90 -43.94 47.42
N THR A 15 58.38 -43.81 46.19
CA THR A 15 58.53 -44.82 45.13
C THR A 15 59.99 -44.95 44.67
N ILE A 16 60.70 -43.83 44.51
CA ILE A 16 62.13 -43.82 44.19
C ILE A 16 62.93 -44.49 45.31
N GLN A 17 62.63 -44.17 46.57
CA GLN A 17 63.29 -44.77 47.73
C GLN A 17 63.09 -46.29 47.77
N LEU A 18 61.87 -46.76 47.52
CA LEU A 18 61.54 -48.19 47.44
C LEU A 18 62.30 -48.91 46.31
N LEU A 19 62.44 -48.27 45.14
CA LEU A 19 63.21 -48.83 44.03
C LEU A 19 64.71 -48.90 44.33
N ILE A 20 65.25 -47.91 45.05
CA ILE A 20 66.65 -47.92 45.51
C ILE A 20 66.89 -49.07 46.48
N THR A 21 66.03 -49.24 47.50
CA THR A 21 66.15 -50.34 48.47
C THR A 21 65.97 -51.72 47.81
N LYS A 22 65.08 -51.85 46.83
CA LYS A 22 64.79 -53.12 46.15
C LYS A 22 65.97 -53.67 45.33
N TYR A 23 66.80 -52.79 44.76
CA TYR A 23 67.91 -53.17 43.87
C TYR A 23 69.31 -52.91 44.48
N GLU A 24 69.38 -52.64 45.79
CA GLU A 24 70.62 -52.23 46.50
C GLU A 24 71.79 -53.22 46.36
N ASN A 25 71.50 -54.51 46.18
CA ASN A 25 72.52 -55.56 46.04
C ASN A 25 72.79 -55.98 44.58
N ASP A 26 72.15 -55.33 43.59
CA ASP A 26 72.34 -55.59 42.15
C ASP A 26 73.05 -54.39 41.52
N GLU A 27 74.35 -54.52 41.31
CA GLU A 27 75.22 -53.47 40.78
C GLU A 27 74.78 -53.01 39.38
N TYR A 28 74.34 -53.94 38.52
CA TYR A 28 73.85 -53.63 37.18
C TYR A 28 72.56 -52.81 37.22
N MET A 29 71.60 -53.22 38.07
CA MET A 29 70.33 -52.49 38.22
C MET A 29 70.49 -51.15 38.92
N THR A 30 71.41 -51.03 39.88
CA THR A 30 71.72 -49.76 40.55
C THR A 30 72.31 -48.74 39.56
N LEU A 31 73.23 -49.18 38.70
CA LEU A 31 73.86 -48.32 37.68
C LEU A 31 72.84 -47.91 36.59
N LYS A 32 71.91 -48.81 36.24
CA LYS A 32 70.80 -48.52 35.32
C LYS A 32 69.78 -47.56 35.93
N LEU A 33 69.46 -47.71 37.21
CA LEU A 33 68.57 -46.82 37.95
C LEU A 33 69.17 -45.41 38.07
N HIS A 34 70.45 -45.31 38.40
CA HIS A 34 71.18 -44.04 38.41
C HIS A 34 71.16 -43.36 37.04
N ASN A 35 71.48 -44.10 35.96
CA ASN A 35 71.43 -43.55 34.61
C ASN A 35 70.01 -43.08 34.21
N TYR A 36 68.97 -43.82 34.58
CA TYR A 36 67.59 -43.43 34.25
C TYR A 36 67.13 -42.21 35.05
N ILE A 37 67.35 -42.18 36.36
CA ILE A 37 66.88 -41.11 37.27
C ILE A 37 67.73 -39.85 37.14
N CYS A 38 69.05 -39.97 37.05
CA CYS A 38 69.95 -38.81 37.04
C CYS A 38 70.25 -38.31 35.62
N ASN A 39 70.30 -39.18 34.61
CA ASN A 39 70.71 -38.77 33.25
C ASN A 39 69.53 -38.69 32.26
N GLN A 40 68.53 -39.58 32.33
CA GLN A 40 67.43 -39.59 31.36
C GLN A 40 66.20 -38.78 31.82
N LEU A 41 65.78 -38.94 33.08
CA LEU A 41 64.57 -38.33 33.61
C LEU A 41 64.60 -36.77 33.58
N PRO A 42 65.70 -36.08 33.95
CA PRO A 42 65.75 -34.62 33.86
C PRO A 42 65.57 -34.13 32.44
N ASN A 43 66.23 -34.77 31.47
CA ASN A 43 66.10 -34.48 30.05
C ASN A 43 64.67 -34.72 29.55
N ILE A 44 64.00 -35.79 29.99
CA ILE A 44 62.60 -36.07 29.62
C ILE A 44 61.67 -34.98 30.18
N LEU A 45 61.83 -34.60 31.44
CA LEU A 45 61.00 -33.57 32.08
C LEU A 45 61.23 -32.18 31.49
N GLU A 46 62.48 -31.83 31.19
CA GLU A 46 62.84 -30.58 30.53
C GLU A 46 62.24 -30.51 29.11
N ASN A 47 62.39 -31.57 28.32
CA ASN A 47 61.75 -31.66 27.01
C ASN A 47 60.21 -31.60 27.09
N THR A 48 59.62 -32.22 28.12
CA THR A 48 58.18 -32.17 28.35
C THR A 48 57.71 -30.75 28.68
N LYS A 49 58.46 -30.02 29.52
CA LYS A 49 58.20 -28.61 29.85
C LYS A 49 58.35 -27.70 28.63
N ILE A 50 59.41 -27.86 27.85
CA ILE A 50 59.63 -27.11 26.60
C ILE A 50 58.47 -27.37 25.61
N ASN A 51 58.03 -28.62 25.47
CA ASN A 51 56.91 -28.97 24.61
C ASN A 51 55.58 -28.39 25.13
N GLN A 52 55.35 -28.38 26.44
CA GLN A 52 54.20 -27.71 27.04
C GLN A 52 54.21 -26.21 26.73
N GLN A 53 55.35 -25.53 26.93
CA GLN A 53 55.49 -24.11 26.64
C GLN A 53 55.26 -23.81 25.15
N LYS A 54 55.85 -24.58 24.24
CA LYS A 54 55.62 -24.45 22.79
C LYS A 54 54.14 -24.65 22.42
N ARG A 55 53.43 -25.57 23.07
CA ARG A 55 51.98 -25.77 22.87
C ARG A 55 51.16 -24.58 23.33
N VAL A 56 51.52 -23.99 24.48
CA VAL A 56 50.85 -22.78 25.00
C VAL A 56 51.05 -21.60 24.05
N ILE A 57 52.29 -21.31 23.66
CA ILE A 57 52.62 -20.22 22.73
C ILE A 57 51.88 -20.41 21.39
N ARG A 58 51.95 -21.61 20.80
CA ARG A 58 51.25 -21.91 19.54
C ARG A 58 49.73 -21.74 19.66
N ASN A 59 49.15 -22.09 20.82
CA ASN A 59 47.72 -21.92 21.05
C ASN A 59 47.33 -20.44 21.17
N GLU A 60 48.17 -19.62 21.79
CA GLU A 60 48.00 -18.17 21.85
C GLU A 60 48.14 -17.51 20.47
N GLU A 61 49.15 -17.90 19.68
CA GLU A 61 49.31 -17.45 18.28
C GLU A 61 48.07 -17.78 17.44
N LEU A 62 47.59 -19.02 17.49
CA LEU A 62 46.39 -19.45 16.76
C LEU A 62 45.10 -18.76 17.23
N MET A 63 45.02 -18.35 18.50
CA MET A 63 43.90 -17.52 18.98
C MET A 63 43.94 -16.12 18.37
N ASN A 64 45.12 -15.49 18.38
CA ASN A 64 45.31 -14.16 17.80
C ASN A 64 45.03 -14.16 16.28
N ASP A 65 45.52 -15.17 15.57
CA ASP A 65 45.26 -15.36 14.14
C ASP A 65 43.76 -15.56 13.88
N GLN A 66 43.09 -16.37 14.69
CA GLN A 66 41.64 -16.61 14.57
C GLN A 66 40.85 -15.32 14.78
N ASP A 67 41.21 -14.52 15.78
CA ASP A 67 40.53 -13.26 16.05
C ASP A 67 40.79 -12.23 14.95
N SER A 68 42.03 -12.15 14.44
CA SER A 68 42.37 -11.29 13.30
C SER A 68 41.59 -11.67 12.04
N PHE A 69 41.51 -12.97 11.74
CA PHE A 69 40.70 -13.50 10.64
C PHE A 69 39.23 -13.12 10.83
N LEU A 70 38.65 -13.35 12.02
CA LEU A 70 37.25 -13.03 12.29
C LEU A 70 36.94 -11.56 12.09
N GLN A 71 37.80 -10.67 12.59
CA GLN A 71 37.62 -9.22 12.41
C GLN A 71 37.68 -8.83 10.93
N THR A 72 38.70 -9.30 10.21
CA THR A 72 38.89 -8.98 8.80
C THR A 72 37.74 -9.53 7.95
N PHE A 73 37.36 -10.79 8.16
CA PHE A 73 36.32 -11.45 7.40
C PHE A 73 34.94 -10.81 7.62
N LEU A 74 34.57 -10.52 8.87
CA LEU A 74 33.27 -9.92 9.20
C LEU A 74 33.18 -8.43 8.83
N THR A 75 34.31 -7.72 8.79
CA THR A 75 34.36 -6.33 8.32
C THR A 75 34.15 -6.25 6.80
N ASN A 76 34.77 -7.17 6.05
CA ASN A 76 34.65 -7.18 4.60
C ASN A 76 33.34 -7.82 4.11
N ASN A 77 32.72 -8.68 4.93
CA ASN A 77 31.51 -9.42 4.57
C ASN A 77 30.43 -9.25 5.63
N VAL A 78 29.44 -8.44 5.31
CA VAL A 78 28.30 -8.19 6.19
C VAL A 78 27.29 -9.31 6.05
N TYR A 79 27.37 -10.27 6.98
CA TYR A 79 26.36 -11.31 7.15
C TYR A 79 25.47 -11.03 8.36
N LEU A 80 24.17 -11.27 8.18
CA LEU A 80 23.11 -10.97 9.13
C LEU A 80 22.19 -12.17 9.29
N TYR A 81 21.54 -12.25 10.44
CA TYR A 81 20.67 -13.37 10.80
C TYR A 81 19.37 -12.90 11.43
N VAL A 82 18.29 -13.65 11.19
CA VAL A 82 17.02 -13.49 11.89
C VAL A 82 16.65 -14.82 12.56
N PRO A 83 16.66 -14.89 13.91
CA PRO A 83 16.37 -16.13 14.63
C PRO A 83 14.96 -16.68 14.43
N SER A 84 13.95 -15.81 14.32
CA SER A 84 12.53 -16.19 14.23
C SER A 84 12.14 -16.85 12.91
N SER A 85 12.86 -16.56 11.83
CA SER A 85 12.66 -17.17 10.51
C SER A 85 13.79 -18.11 10.10
N GLU A 86 14.85 -18.22 10.92
CA GLU A 86 16.08 -18.98 10.64
C GLU A 86 16.76 -18.61 9.32
N ARG A 87 16.63 -17.35 8.89
CA ARG A 87 17.17 -16.86 7.61
C ARG A 87 18.47 -16.08 7.77
N PHE A 88 19.34 -16.26 6.79
CA PHE A 88 20.58 -15.50 6.63
C PHE A 88 20.46 -14.46 5.51
N PHE A 89 21.16 -13.35 5.70
CA PHE A 89 21.21 -12.25 4.76
C PHE A 89 22.64 -11.77 4.56
N CYS A 90 22.93 -11.22 3.40
CA CYS A 90 24.15 -10.47 3.13
C CYS A 90 23.80 -9.04 2.70
N TYR A 91 24.71 -8.11 2.94
CA TYR A 91 24.58 -6.72 2.55
C TYR A 91 25.80 -6.28 1.73
N ASP A 92 25.56 -5.73 0.54
CA ASP A 92 26.61 -5.32 -0.40
C ASP A 92 26.93 -3.82 -0.35
N GLY A 93 26.41 -3.11 0.67
CA GLY A 93 26.51 -1.65 0.78
C GLY A 93 25.39 -0.89 0.06
N LEU A 94 24.54 -1.58 -0.71
CA LEU A 94 23.38 -0.98 -1.37
C LEU A 94 22.08 -1.76 -1.08
N HIS A 95 22.12 -3.08 -1.13
CA HIS A 95 20.97 -3.98 -1.02
C HIS A 95 21.22 -5.12 -0.03
N PHE A 96 20.19 -5.43 0.76
CA PHE A 96 20.11 -6.64 1.57
C PHE A 96 19.55 -7.79 0.73
N LYS A 97 20.25 -8.92 0.72
CA LYS A 97 19.89 -10.10 -0.06
C LYS A 97 19.83 -11.34 0.82
N CYS A 98 18.87 -12.23 0.56
CA CYS A 98 18.85 -13.53 1.21
C CYS A 98 20.02 -14.41 0.74
N THR A 99 20.59 -15.14 1.68
CA THR A 99 21.60 -16.16 1.40
C THR A 99 21.32 -17.41 2.22
N THR A 100 21.98 -18.52 1.88
CA THR A 100 21.85 -19.79 2.60
C THR A 100 23.02 -19.98 3.55
N GLU A 101 22.82 -20.79 4.59
CA GLU A 101 23.90 -21.15 5.51
C GLU A 101 25.08 -21.82 4.77
N ASP A 102 24.78 -22.70 3.80
CA ASP A 102 25.79 -23.41 3.01
C ASP A 102 26.68 -22.45 2.21
N ASN A 103 26.10 -21.41 1.60
CA ASN A 103 26.87 -20.41 0.87
C ASN A 103 27.81 -19.63 1.79
N ILE A 104 27.36 -19.28 2.99
CA ILE A 104 28.19 -18.62 4.00
C ILE A 104 29.32 -19.56 4.44
N ILE A 105 29.00 -20.82 4.76
CA ILE A 105 29.99 -21.81 5.17
C ILE A 105 31.04 -22.01 4.08
N TYR A 106 30.62 -22.15 2.82
CA TYR A 106 31.53 -22.26 1.69
C TYR A 106 32.49 -21.07 1.60
N HIS A 107 31.95 -19.84 1.73
CA HIS A 107 32.77 -18.63 1.70
C HIS A 107 33.77 -18.58 2.86
N VAL A 108 33.33 -18.88 4.08
CA VAL A 108 34.18 -18.93 5.27
C VAL A 108 35.29 -19.96 5.11
N LEU A 109 34.97 -21.17 4.63
CA LEU A 109 35.97 -22.24 4.46
C LEU A 109 36.99 -21.92 3.37
N ASN A 110 36.59 -21.24 2.30
CA ASN A 110 37.51 -20.79 1.27
C ASN A 110 38.44 -19.70 1.80
N ALA A 111 37.90 -18.70 2.51
CA ALA A 111 38.71 -17.66 3.13
C ALA A 111 39.72 -18.23 4.16
N ILE A 112 39.36 -19.30 4.88
CA ILE A 112 40.29 -20.00 5.78
C ILE A 112 41.39 -20.74 5.01
N ASN A 113 41.08 -21.32 3.84
CA ASN A 113 42.10 -22.04 3.05
C ASN A 113 43.20 -21.10 2.53
N ASP A 114 42.86 -19.83 2.30
CA ASP A 114 43.82 -18.81 1.89
C ASP A 114 44.78 -18.42 3.04
N ASP A 115 44.36 -18.60 4.29
CA ASP A 115 45.16 -18.43 5.50
C ASP A 115 45.74 -19.77 6.01
N ARG A 116 46.97 -20.08 5.56
CA ARG A 116 47.64 -21.34 5.90
C ARG A 116 47.84 -21.56 7.40
N GLY A 117 47.86 -20.50 8.22
CA GLY A 117 48.05 -20.59 9.68
C GLY A 117 46.87 -21.25 10.39
N LEU A 118 45.65 -20.95 9.92
CA LEU A 118 44.41 -21.39 10.57
C LEU A 118 43.90 -22.76 10.11
N MET A 119 44.58 -23.42 9.17
CA MET A 119 44.17 -24.73 8.65
C MET A 119 44.02 -25.80 9.74
N SER A 120 44.90 -25.82 10.75
CA SER A 120 44.77 -26.74 11.89
C SER A 120 43.53 -26.47 12.75
N TRP A 121 42.98 -25.26 12.70
CA TRP A 121 41.80 -24.82 13.45
C TRP A 121 40.58 -24.58 12.56
N LYS A 122 40.59 -25.05 11.31
CA LYS A 122 39.54 -24.79 10.31
C LYS A 122 38.12 -25.00 10.83
N GLN A 123 37.85 -26.13 11.48
CA GLN A 123 36.51 -26.41 12.03
C GLN A 123 36.15 -25.49 13.20
N LYS A 124 37.10 -25.19 14.09
CA LYS A 124 36.90 -24.30 15.24
C LYS A 124 36.64 -22.86 14.76
N THR A 125 37.42 -22.38 13.79
CA THR A 125 37.26 -21.05 13.18
C THR A 125 35.93 -20.93 12.44
N LYS A 126 35.52 -21.96 11.68
CA LYS A 126 34.17 -22.01 11.06
C LYS A 126 33.08 -21.83 12.12
N ILE A 127 33.09 -22.64 13.19
CA ILE A 127 32.05 -22.59 14.24
C ILE A 127 32.02 -21.21 14.91
N SER A 128 33.19 -20.65 15.25
CA SER A 128 33.30 -19.32 15.86
C SER A 128 32.75 -18.22 14.94
N THR A 129 33.09 -18.28 13.64
CA THR A 129 32.59 -17.33 12.63
C THR A 129 31.07 -17.39 12.51
N MET A 130 30.52 -18.60 12.36
CA MET A 130 29.07 -18.80 12.26
C MET A 130 28.32 -18.38 13.52
N LYS A 131 28.93 -18.53 14.70
CA LYS A 131 28.36 -18.04 15.96
C LYS A 131 28.25 -16.51 15.95
N LYS A 132 29.33 -15.79 15.59
CA LYS A 132 29.32 -14.32 15.50
C LYS A 132 28.31 -13.81 14.46
N ILE A 133 28.16 -14.51 13.32
CA ILE A 133 27.15 -14.15 12.30
C ILE A 133 25.73 -14.28 12.85
N ARG A 134 25.43 -15.36 13.58
CA ARG A 134 24.11 -15.57 14.20
C ARG A 134 23.77 -14.55 15.28
N GLU A 135 24.78 -13.96 15.92
CA GLU A 135 24.60 -12.87 16.89
C GLU A 135 24.29 -11.52 16.21
N ASN A 136 24.60 -11.37 14.92
CA ASN A 136 24.41 -10.14 14.16
C ASN A 136 23.00 -10.06 13.56
N HIS A 137 22.10 -9.35 14.23
CA HIS A 137 20.68 -9.30 13.87
C HIS A 137 20.38 -8.33 12.71
N LEU A 138 19.65 -8.78 11.67
CA LEU A 138 19.29 -7.97 10.49
C LEU A 138 18.71 -6.59 10.86
N LEU A 139 17.70 -6.57 11.73
CA LEU A 139 16.94 -5.35 12.08
C LEU A 139 17.72 -4.36 12.97
N LYS A 140 18.91 -4.74 13.45
CA LYS A 140 19.79 -3.86 14.24
C LYS A 140 20.92 -3.28 13.41
N TYR A 141 21.11 -3.76 12.18
CA TYR A 141 22.14 -3.27 11.29
C TYR A 141 21.75 -1.89 10.73
N ILE A 142 22.71 -0.98 10.62
CA ILE A 142 22.51 0.38 10.12
C ILE A 142 22.76 0.36 8.61
N PRO A 143 21.75 0.63 7.76
CA PRO A 143 21.94 0.73 6.32
C PRO A 143 22.78 1.95 5.93
N GLU A 144 23.50 1.85 4.82
CA GLU A 144 24.23 2.98 4.22
C GLU A 144 23.28 4.07 3.73
N SER A 145 23.84 5.28 3.58
CA SER A 145 23.07 6.45 3.16
C SER A 145 22.42 6.25 1.79
N GLU A 146 23.10 5.59 0.86
CA GLU A 146 22.64 5.25 -0.48
C GLU A 146 21.38 4.39 -0.44
N THR A 147 21.35 3.37 0.42
CA THR A 147 20.18 2.50 0.63
C THR A 147 19.00 3.30 1.18
N ILE A 148 19.24 4.16 2.19
CA ILE A 148 18.20 5.03 2.77
C ILE A 148 17.62 5.97 1.70
N GLN A 149 18.48 6.60 0.90
CA GLN A 149 18.05 7.51 -0.16
C GLN A 149 17.29 6.79 -1.27
N LEU A 150 17.69 5.56 -1.62
CA LEU A 150 16.98 4.73 -2.59
C LEU A 150 15.54 4.46 -2.14
N ILE A 151 15.36 3.96 -0.91
CA ILE A 151 14.02 3.68 -0.37
C ILE A 151 13.16 4.95 -0.33
N LEU A 152 13.72 6.09 0.11
CA LEU A 152 12.99 7.35 0.10
C LEU A 152 12.57 7.79 -1.30
N LYS A 153 13.40 7.59 -2.33
CA LYS A 153 13.07 7.91 -3.74
C LYS A 153 12.01 6.98 -4.34
N LEU A 154 11.90 5.74 -3.85
CA LEU A 154 10.86 4.81 -4.28
C LEU A 154 9.50 5.19 -3.67
N LEU A 155 9.50 5.53 -2.37
CA LEU A 155 8.28 5.88 -1.63
C LEU A 155 7.74 7.28 -1.98
N TYR A 156 8.62 8.26 -2.17
CA TYR A 156 8.26 9.62 -2.57
C TYR A 156 8.79 9.91 -3.99
N PRO A 157 7.95 10.36 -4.94
CA PRO A 157 6.56 10.83 -4.77
C PRO A 157 5.47 9.78 -5.05
N THR A 158 5.83 8.49 -5.15
CA THR A 158 4.89 7.44 -5.60
C THR A 158 3.73 7.24 -4.62
N ILE A 159 4.05 6.96 -3.35
CA ILE A 159 3.09 6.63 -2.28
C ILE A 159 2.79 7.85 -1.41
N PHE A 160 3.80 8.69 -1.16
CA PHE A 160 3.70 9.85 -0.27
C PHE A 160 3.95 11.16 -1.02
N SER A 161 3.37 12.25 -0.54
CA SER A 161 3.46 13.58 -1.16
C SER A 161 4.73 14.33 -0.76
N SER A 162 5.38 13.92 0.34
CA SER A 162 6.65 14.49 0.80
C SER A 162 7.64 13.44 1.31
N ARG A 163 8.92 13.82 1.36
CA ARG A 163 9.98 12.99 1.96
C ARG A 163 9.75 12.76 3.46
N ASN A 164 9.14 13.72 4.15
CA ASN A 164 8.89 13.63 5.59
C ASN A 164 7.71 12.69 5.88
N GLU A 165 6.68 12.66 5.04
CA GLU A 165 5.62 11.65 5.12
C GLU A 165 6.16 10.23 4.93
N ALA A 166 7.06 10.02 3.96
CA ALA A 166 7.71 8.74 3.77
C ALA A 166 8.55 8.33 4.99
N LYS A 167 9.33 9.25 5.58
CA LYS A 167 10.08 8.99 6.83
C LYS A 167 9.15 8.70 8.00
N TYR A 168 8.07 9.45 8.14
CA TYR A 168 7.07 9.23 9.18
C TYR A 168 6.49 7.83 9.09
N PHE A 169 6.07 7.41 7.90
CA PHE A 169 5.59 6.05 7.64
C PHE A 169 6.66 4.98 7.98
N LEU A 170 7.91 5.19 7.57
CA LEU A 170 9.01 4.28 7.91
C LEU A 170 9.26 4.19 9.41
N CYS A 171 9.11 5.30 10.16
CA CYS A 171 9.19 5.27 11.64
C CYS A 171 8.06 4.43 12.24
N ILE A 172 6.83 4.59 11.76
CA ILE A 172 5.67 3.79 12.20
C ILE A 172 5.92 2.32 11.89
N LEU A 173 6.37 2.01 10.69
CA LEU A 173 6.66 0.65 10.26
C LEU A 173 7.74 0.01 11.15
N GLY A 174 8.83 0.72 11.41
CA GLY A 174 9.88 0.27 12.32
C GLY A 174 9.40 0.07 13.75
N ASP A 175 8.56 0.99 14.25
CA ASP A 175 7.95 0.89 15.58
C ASP A 175 7.09 -0.37 15.72
N ASN A 176 6.31 -0.71 14.69
CA ASN A 176 5.50 -1.92 14.64
C ASN A 176 6.33 -3.22 14.63
N ILE A 177 7.51 -3.19 13.98
CA ILE A 177 8.40 -4.35 13.88
C ILE A 177 9.21 -4.54 15.16
N MET A 178 9.73 -3.46 15.73
CA MET A 178 10.73 -3.49 16.81
C MET A 178 10.12 -3.49 18.21
N LYS A 179 8.96 -2.86 18.40
CA LYS A 179 8.36 -2.70 19.73
C LYS A 179 7.35 -3.80 20.01
N PRO A 180 7.32 -4.34 21.24
CA PRO A 180 6.26 -5.25 21.66
C PRO A 180 4.88 -4.62 21.47
N HIS A 181 3.89 -5.40 21.03
CA HIS A 181 2.51 -4.94 20.86
C HIS A 181 1.96 -4.28 22.14
N ALA A 182 2.27 -4.85 23.31
CA ALA A 182 1.80 -4.33 24.60
C ALA A 182 2.31 -2.91 24.93
N SER A 183 3.42 -2.48 24.32
CA SER A 183 3.98 -1.14 24.51
C SER A 183 3.61 -0.15 23.42
N ASN A 184 2.95 -0.61 22.34
CA ASN A 184 2.52 0.25 21.24
C ASN A 184 1.00 0.47 21.35
N THR A 185 0.62 1.48 22.14
CA THR A 185 -0.78 1.87 22.35
C THR A 185 -1.33 2.74 21.21
N LEU A 186 -0.44 3.27 20.36
CA LEU A 186 -0.81 4.20 19.30
C LEU A 186 -1.54 3.50 18.16
N ILE A 187 -2.46 4.24 17.55
CA ILE A 187 -3.28 3.79 16.44
C ILE A 187 -3.11 4.75 15.29
N HIS A 188 -2.74 4.19 14.14
CA HIS A 188 -2.47 4.94 12.94
C HIS A 188 -3.58 4.65 11.93
N TYR A 189 -4.46 5.61 11.73
CA TYR A 189 -5.49 5.52 10.70
C TYR A 189 -4.89 5.85 9.34
N ILE A 190 -5.18 4.98 8.38
CA ILE A 190 -4.80 5.13 6.97
C ILE A 190 -6.04 4.93 6.11
N ASP A 191 -6.07 5.56 4.94
CA ASP A 191 -7.17 5.39 4.01
C ASP A 191 -7.36 3.91 3.61
N ASN A 192 -8.61 3.49 3.42
CA ASN A 192 -8.94 2.10 3.10
C ASN A 192 -8.35 1.65 1.75
N SER A 193 -8.04 2.58 0.84
CA SER A 193 -7.33 2.29 -0.41
C SER A 193 -5.94 1.67 -0.19
N ALA A 194 -5.27 1.97 0.92
CA ALA A 194 -3.94 1.45 1.22
C ALA A 194 -3.95 0.01 1.78
N LYS A 195 -5.13 -0.60 1.98
CA LYS A 195 -5.27 -1.92 2.60
C LYS A 195 -4.46 -3.01 1.89
N GLN A 196 -4.43 -2.98 0.56
CA GLN A 196 -3.69 -3.98 -0.22
C GLN A 196 -2.18 -3.80 -0.07
N PHE A 197 -1.70 -2.57 -0.10
CA PHE A 197 -0.29 -2.22 0.14
C PHE A 197 0.20 -2.69 1.52
N ILE A 198 -0.54 -2.39 2.58
CA ILE A 198 -0.19 -2.79 3.95
C ILE A 198 -0.24 -4.31 4.12
N ARG A 199 -1.18 -5.01 3.44
CA ARG A 199 -1.24 -6.48 3.45
C ARG A 199 0.04 -7.08 2.86
N GLU A 200 0.49 -6.61 1.70
CA GLU A 200 1.72 -7.12 1.08
C GLU A 200 2.97 -6.81 1.92
N LEU A 201 3.04 -5.62 2.55
CA LEU A 201 4.10 -5.32 3.51
C LEU A 201 4.11 -6.32 4.69
N ASN A 202 2.94 -6.63 5.24
CA ASN A 202 2.83 -7.61 6.32
C ASN A 202 3.23 -9.03 5.87
N ASN A 203 2.90 -9.42 4.63
CA ASN A 203 3.35 -10.69 4.06
C ASN A 203 4.88 -10.78 3.99
N ILE A 204 5.54 -9.69 3.59
CA ILE A 204 7.01 -9.60 3.54
C ILE A 204 7.63 -9.66 4.94
N ILE A 205 7.05 -8.95 5.91
CA ILE A 205 7.47 -9.03 7.31
C ILE A 205 7.37 -10.47 7.81
N GLN A 206 6.23 -11.12 7.58
CA GLN A 206 6.02 -12.50 8.01
C GLN A 206 7.01 -13.46 7.32
N TYR A 207 7.32 -13.23 6.05
CA TYR A 207 8.24 -14.08 5.28
C TYR A 207 9.70 -13.96 5.74
N PHE A 208 10.19 -12.74 5.97
CA PHE A 208 11.61 -12.50 6.32
C PHE A 208 11.88 -12.47 7.81
N ILE A 209 10.99 -11.85 8.59
CA ILE A 209 11.18 -11.65 10.03
C ILE A 209 10.49 -12.76 10.81
N GLY A 210 9.29 -13.15 10.40
CA GLY A 210 8.44 -14.08 11.14
C GLY A 210 7.52 -13.34 12.11
N GLY A 211 6.22 -13.61 12.00
CA GLY A 211 5.17 -12.95 12.79
C GLY A 211 4.39 -11.87 12.01
N ASN A 212 3.26 -11.46 12.56
CA ASN A 212 2.52 -10.27 12.13
C ASN A 212 3.00 -9.08 12.96
N SER A 213 3.14 -7.91 12.34
CA SER A 213 3.67 -6.73 13.04
C SER A 213 2.82 -5.47 12.86
N LEU A 214 1.98 -5.37 11.83
CA LEU A 214 1.27 -4.13 11.48
C LEU A 214 -0.05 -3.91 12.23
N TYR A 215 -0.06 -4.10 13.55
CA TYR A 215 -1.30 -4.06 14.35
C TYR A 215 -1.84 -2.65 14.61
N SER A 216 -0.95 -1.65 14.71
CA SER A 216 -1.34 -0.28 14.99
C SER A 216 -2.03 0.41 13.80
N ILE A 217 -1.84 -0.12 12.59
CA ILE A 217 -2.43 0.47 11.37
C ILE A 217 -3.87 -0.03 11.21
N LYS A 218 -4.83 0.90 11.17
CA LYS A 218 -6.26 0.62 11.05
C LYS A 218 -6.89 1.34 9.86
N TYR A 219 -7.84 0.70 9.20
CA TYR A 219 -8.57 1.24 8.04
C TYR A 219 -9.97 1.77 8.38
N LYS A 220 -10.45 1.43 9.58
CA LYS A 220 -11.78 1.79 10.08
C LYS A 220 -11.66 2.31 11.50
N TYR A 221 -12.52 3.26 11.83
CA TYR A 221 -12.65 3.78 13.18
C TYR A 221 -13.27 2.73 14.13
N HIS A 222 -12.75 2.69 15.35
CA HIS A 222 -13.09 1.70 16.36
C HIS A 222 -13.20 2.29 17.78
N ASP A 223 -13.53 3.58 17.88
CA ASP A 223 -13.77 4.29 19.15
C ASP A 223 -12.61 4.32 20.15
N HIS A 224 -11.42 4.48 19.61
CA HIS A 224 -10.22 4.68 20.42
C HIS A 224 -10.10 6.13 20.88
N SER A 225 -9.40 6.34 22.00
CA SER A 225 -9.08 7.69 22.48
C SER A 225 -8.34 8.48 21.39
N TYR A 226 -8.80 9.70 21.14
CA TYR A 226 -8.19 10.59 20.15
C TYR A 226 -6.72 10.90 20.47
N ASP A 227 -6.34 10.91 21.75
CA ASP A 227 -4.96 11.10 22.22
C ASP A 227 -3.99 10.04 21.67
N ASP A 228 -4.49 8.81 21.45
CA ASP A 228 -3.72 7.68 20.92
C ASP A 228 -3.79 7.58 19.38
N CYS A 229 -4.64 8.39 18.74
CA CYS A 229 -4.91 8.29 17.31
C CYS A 229 -4.01 9.21 16.49
N ARG A 230 -3.47 8.68 15.40
CA ARG A 230 -2.60 9.36 14.43
C ARG A 230 -3.11 9.11 13.02
N ILE A 231 -2.74 9.97 12.08
CA ILE A 231 -3.18 9.88 10.69
C ILE A 231 -1.98 9.70 9.76
N ILE A 232 -2.09 8.71 8.86
CA ILE A 232 -1.15 8.49 7.76
C ILE A 232 -1.84 8.93 6.46
N LYS A 233 -1.23 9.92 5.79
CA LYS A 233 -1.65 10.36 4.47
C LYS A 233 -0.93 9.59 3.38
N THR A 234 -1.64 9.31 2.30
CA THR A 234 -1.13 8.60 1.12
C THR A 234 -1.69 9.23 -0.14
N ASN A 235 -0.92 9.18 -1.22
CA ASN A 235 -1.36 9.60 -2.54
C ASN A 235 -2.45 8.65 -3.08
N ALA A 236 -3.34 9.18 -3.92
CA ALA A 236 -4.43 8.40 -4.53
C ALA A 236 -3.95 7.19 -5.34
N ASN A 237 -2.71 7.22 -5.84
CA ASN A 237 -2.06 6.14 -6.59
C ASN A 237 -1.95 4.83 -5.82
N ILE A 238 -2.05 4.86 -4.48
CA ILE A 238 -1.97 3.68 -3.63
C ILE A 238 -3.03 2.62 -3.95
N LYS A 239 -4.16 3.03 -4.53
CA LYS A 239 -5.23 2.15 -5.03
C LYS A 239 -4.75 1.18 -6.11
N HIS A 240 -3.68 1.50 -6.84
CA HIS A 240 -3.22 0.75 -8.00
C HIS A 240 -1.96 -0.04 -7.67
N ASP A 241 -2.11 -1.36 -7.53
CA ASP A 241 -1.03 -2.29 -7.18
C ASP A 241 0.24 -2.12 -8.04
N ASN A 242 0.08 -1.87 -9.34
CA ASN A 242 1.19 -1.71 -10.28
C ASN A 242 2.17 -0.58 -9.90
N THR A 243 1.72 0.42 -9.12
CA THR A 243 2.55 1.56 -8.74
C THR A 243 3.55 1.22 -7.63
N TRP A 244 3.17 0.37 -6.67
CA TRP A 244 3.96 0.11 -5.47
C TRP A 244 4.39 -1.35 -5.31
N LEU A 245 3.78 -2.30 -6.02
CA LEU A 245 4.04 -3.74 -5.83
C LEU A 245 5.51 -4.09 -6.08
N HIS A 246 6.13 -3.48 -7.09
CA HIS A 246 7.56 -3.68 -7.38
C HIS A 246 8.47 -3.20 -6.25
N ILE A 247 8.09 -2.12 -5.55
CA ILE A 247 8.85 -1.55 -4.41
C ILE A 247 8.89 -2.59 -3.30
N VAL A 248 7.72 -3.14 -2.98
CA VAL A 248 7.54 -4.12 -1.90
C VAL A 248 8.27 -5.42 -2.26
N GLN A 249 8.04 -5.97 -3.46
CA GLN A 249 8.61 -7.27 -3.85
C GLN A 249 10.13 -7.25 -4.05
N GLN A 250 10.69 -6.20 -4.65
CA GLN A 250 12.13 -6.14 -4.97
C GLN A 250 12.96 -5.53 -3.84
N TYR A 251 12.45 -4.50 -3.18
CA TYR A 251 13.18 -3.72 -2.16
C TYR A 251 12.60 -3.90 -0.76
N GLY A 252 11.78 -4.93 -0.54
CA GLY A 252 11.10 -5.17 0.74
C GLY A 252 12.07 -5.25 1.91
N ILE A 253 13.17 -6.00 1.80
CA ILE A 253 14.15 -6.15 2.89
C ILE A 253 14.83 -4.81 3.19
N ASP A 254 15.28 -4.10 2.14
CA ASP A 254 15.88 -2.76 2.26
C ASP A 254 14.92 -1.80 2.98
N LEU A 255 13.64 -1.82 2.60
CA LEU A 255 12.59 -1.00 3.20
C LEU A 255 12.41 -1.32 4.70
N LEU A 256 12.38 -2.61 5.07
CA LEU A 256 12.27 -3.03 6.48
C LEU A 256 13.48 -2.60 7.30
N CYS A 257 14.70 -2.78 6.79
CA CYS A 257 15.93 -2.37 7.47
C CYS A 257 15.99 -0.85 7.66
N VAL A 258 15.61 -0.07 6.64
CA VAL A 258 15.53 1.40 6.74
C VAL A 258 14.44 1.82 7.74
N ALA A 259 13.29 1.14 7.77
CA ALA A 259 12.24 1.39 8.75
C ALA A 259 12.70 1.16 10.19
N CYS A 260 13.34 0.02 10.46
CA CYS A 260 13.92 -0.30 11.77
C CYS A 260 15.00 0.70 12.17
N HIS A 261 15.87 1.11 11.24
CA HIS A 261 16.86 2.15 11.49
C HIS A 261 16.21 3.47 11.90
N TYR A 262 15.15 3.91 11.22
CA TYR A 262 14.46 5.15 11.57
C TYR A 262 13.75 5.09 12.92
N SER A 263 13.08 3.97 13.23
CA SER A 263 12.48 3.75 14.55
C SER A 263 13.52 3.82 15.67
N GLN A 264 14.70 3.20 15.49
CA GLN A 264 15.79 3.27 16.47
C GLN A 264 16.39 4.67 16.58
N ARG A 265 16.62 5.35 15.44
CA ARG A 265 17.22 6.68 15.38
C ARG A 265 16.35 7.73 16.07
N TYR A 266 15.04 7.66 15.87
CA TYR A 266 14.10 8.65 16.40
C TYR A 266 13.35 8.15 17.64
N SER A 267 13.58 6.94 18.11
CA SER A 267 12.88 6.29 19.24
C SER A 267 11.38 6.03 19.05
N SER A 268 10.64 6.92 18.38
CA SER A 268 9.22 6.74 18.02
C SER A 268 8.80 7.61 16.83
N SER A 269 7.69 7.22 16.19
CA SER A 269 7.04 8.02 15.15
C SER A 269 6.61 9.42 15.65
N ASP A 270 6.06 9.54 16.86
CA ASP A 270 5.68 10.83 17.46
C ASP A 270 6.91 11.72 17.71
N ASN A 271 8.00 11.15 18.23
CA ASN A 271 9.23 11.92 18.48
C ASN A 271 9.84 12.44 17.18
N PHE A 272 9.75 11.67 16.09
CA PHE A 272 10.12 12.14 14.75
C PHE A 272 9.30 13.37 14.34
N LEU A 273 7.97 13.32 14.51
CA LEU A 273 7.08 14.44 14.15
C LEU A 273 7.40 15.70 14.95
N GLU A 274 7.53 15.59 16.27
CA GLU A 274 7.65 16.73 17.18
C GLU A 274 9.04 17.38 17.11
N ASN A 275 10.11 16.59 16.97
CA ASN A 275 11.49 17.09 17.15
C ASN A 275 12.35 17.08 15.89
N PHE A 276 11.98 16.36 14.82
CA PHE A 276 12.87 16.14 13.66
C PHE A 276 12.25 16.44 12.29
N ALA A 277 10.93 16.35 12.14
CA ALA A 277 10.27 16.51 10.85
C ALA A 277 10.41 17.93 10.28
N ASN A 278 10.39 18.95 11.16
CA ASN A 278 10.41 20.37 10.79
C ASN A 278 9.36 20.71 9.70
N ASP A 279 8.18 20.08 9.80
CA ASP A 279 7.12 20.13 8.80
C ASP A 279 5.78 20.33 9.51
N THR A 280 5.41 21.60 9.69
CA THR A 280 4.17 21.98 10.40
C THR A 280 2.92 21.42 9.73
N PRO A 281 2.77 21.42 8.38
CA PRO A 281 1.67 20.74 7.72
C PRO A 281 1.56 19.25 8.08
N LEU A 282 2.68 18.51 8.03
CA LEU A 282 2.69 17.10 8.41
C LEU A 282 2.30 16.92 9.88
N LEU A 283 2.91 17.68 10.80
CA LEU A 283 2.65 17.60 12.23
C LEU A 283 1.15 17.82 12.54
N ASN A 284 0.57 18.89 11.99
CA ASN A 284 -0.84 19.23 12.20
C ASN A 284 -1.79 18.18 11.62
N SER A 285 -1.41 17.59 10.48
CA SER A 285 -2.24 16.58 9.84
C SER A 285 -2.17 15.21 10.53
N ALA A 286 -0.98 14.78 10.96
CA ALA A 286 -0.76 13.51 11.62
C ALA A 286 -1.31 13.50 13.06
N LEU A 287 -1.19 14.63 13.78
CA LEU A 287 -1.69 14.81 15.15
C LEU A 287 -3.11 15.39 15.20
N TYR A 288 -3.82 15.50 14.08
CA TYR A 288 -5.10 16.20 14.01
C TYR A 288 -6.13 15.73 15.06
N LEU A 289 -6.22 14.42 15.31
CA LEU A 289 -7.12 13.86 16.32
C LEU A 289 -6.64 14.13 17.75
N LYS A 290 -5.34 14.03 18.00
CA LYS A 290 -4.73 14.34 19.31
C LYS A 290 -4.97 15.80 19.71
N THR A 291 -4.99 16.72 18.75
CA THR A 291 -5.10 18.16 19.02
C THR A 291 -6.53 18.70 19.00
N ASN A 292 -7.53 17.93 18.55
CA ASN A 292 -8.91 18.40 18.43
C ASN A 292 -9.87 17.38 19.03
N SER A 293 -10.73 17.81 19.93
CA SER A 293 -11.81 16.99 20.47
C SER A 293 -12.90 16.72 19.42
N PRO A 294 -13.67 15.62 19.55
CA PRO A 294 -14.81 15.35 18.67
C PRO A 294 -15.78 16.54 18.54
N SER A 295 -16.07 17.23 19.66
CA SER A 295 -16.97 18.39 19.68
C SER A 295 -16.41 19.60 18.92
N GLU A 296 -15.10 19.85 18.99
CA GLU A 296 -14.44 20.93 18.23
C GLU A 296 -14.46 20.64 16.73
N ILE A 297 -14.21 19.39 16.32
CA ILE A 297 -14.26 19.00 14.90
C ILE A 297 -15.68 19.20 14.35
N VAL A 298 -16.72 18.78 15.09
CA VAL A 298 -18.12 19.00 14.68
C VAL A 298 -18.45 20.50 14.63
N SER A 299 -17.92 21.31 15.56
CA SER A 299 -18.09 22.77 15.51
C SER A 299 -17.48 23.37 14.24
N SER A 300 -16.27 22.95 13.89
CA SER A 300 -15.57 23.40 12.69
C SER A 300 -16.30 22.98 11.40
N PHE A 301 -16.91 21.79 11.41
CA PHE A 301 -17.76 21.33 10.33
C PHE A 301 -19.00 22.22 10.16
N ILE A 302 -19.72 22.48 11.25
CA ILE A 302 -20.91 23.36 11.24
C ILE A 302 -20.53 24.74 10.70
N GLU A 303 -19.46 25.35 11.22
CA GLU A 303 -19.03 26.68 10.79
C GLU A 303 -18.70 26.76 9.28
N GLN A 304 -18.09 25.73 8.71
CA GLN A 304 -17.63 25.75 7.32
C GLN A 304 -18.68 25.30 6.29
N TYR A 305 -19.58 24.40 6.69
CA TYR A 305 -20.52 23.73 5.77
C TYR A 305 -21.97 24.11 6.01
N ILE A 306 -22.31 24.66 7.17
CA ILE A 306 -23.70 24.94 7.55
C ILE A 306 -23.94 26.46 7.67
N ILE A 307 -25.05 26.90 7.12
CA ILE A 307 -25.55 28.29 7.21
C ILE A 307 -26.84 28.25 8.01
N ILE A 308 -26.82 28.90 9.18
CA ILE A 308 -27.96 28.98 10.09
C ILE A 308 -28.75 30.25 9.76
N ASN A 309 -30.02 30.08 9.41
CA ASN A 309 -30.94 31.19 9.20
C ASN A 309 -31.76 31.41 10.47
N ASN A 310 -31.28 32.31 11.34
CA ASN A 310 -31.94 32.64 12.61
C ASN A 310 -33.35 33.24 12.45
N ASN A 311 -33.74 33.63 11.23
CA ASN A 311 -35.06 34.19 10.91
C ASN A 311 -36.08 33.12 10.47
N ALA A 312 -35.64 31.88 10.27
CA ALA A 312 -36.49 30.76 9.87
C ALA A 312 -37.08 30.07 11.12
N PHE A 313 -37.95 30.78 11.83
CA PHE A 313 -38.86 30.13 12.78
C PHE A 313 -39.98 29.50 11.99
N ASP A 314 -40.12 28.17 12.04
CA ASP A 314 -41.40 27.57 11.67
C ASP A 314 -42.42 27.92 12.77
N PRO A 315 -43.60 28.43 12.43
CA PRO A 315 -44.63 28.77 13.38
C PRO A 315 -45.16 27.47 13.98
N THR A 316 -44.69 27.10 15.16
CA THR A 316 -45.31 26.08 16.03
C THR A 316 -46.72 26.46 16.51
N THR A 317 -47.41 27.39 15.82
CA THR A 317 -48.64 28.02 16.31
C THR A 317 -49.78 28.11 15.30
N LEU A 318 -49.87 27.24 14.28
CA LEU A 318 -51.11 27.08 13.51
C LEU A 318 -51.41 25.62 13.10
N VAL A 319 -51.89 24.85 14.09
CA VAL A 319 -53.16 24.08 14.09
C VAL A 319 -53.44 23.02 13.00
N ASN A 320 -53.71 21.81 13.52
CA ASN A 320 -54.51 20.67 13.02
C ASN A 320 -53.82 19.48 12.32
N ASP A 321 -53.84 18.38 13.07
CA ASP A 321 -53.94 16.96 12.73
C ASP A 321 -53.98 16.54 11.26
N ASN A 322 -53.11 15.57 11.00
CA ASN A 322 -53.07 14.58 9.91
C ASN A 322 -52.49 15.10 8.57
N GLU A 323 -51.26 14.65 8.31
CA GLU A 323 -50.44 14.84 7.10
C GLU A 323 -49.89 16.26 6.88
N PHE A 324 -48.96 16.68 7.74
CA PHE A 324 -48.03 17.76 7.43
C PHE A 324 -47.02 17.30 6.36
N ASP A 325 -47.40 17.42 5.10
CA ASP A 325 -46.57 17.12 3.93
C ASP A 325 -45.28 17.97 3.94
N VAL A 326 -44.13 17.39 3.55
CA VAL A 326 -42.81 18.09 3.53
C VAL A 326 -42.86 19.35 2.65
N GLN A 327 -43.81 19.39 1.72
CA GLN A 327 -44.10 20.51 0.83
C GLN A 327 -44.57 21.80 1.53
N GLN A 328 -44.98 21.73 2.81
CA GLN A 328 -45.45 22.91 3.56
C GLN A 328 -44.33 23.63 4.33
N ILE A 329 -43.13 23.07 4.42
CA ILE A 329 -41.98 23.70 5.09
C ILE A 329 -41.45 24.83 4.18
N ARG A 330 -41.86 26.07 4.46
CA ARG A 330 -41.38 27.26 3.72
C ARG A 330 -39.93 27.62 4.06
N SER A 331 -39.45 27.15 5.20
CA SER A 331 -38.10 27.37 5.67
C SER A 331 -37.10 26.40 5.01
N PRO A 332 -35.85 26.83 4.74
CA PRO A 332 -34.83 25.93 4.24
C PRO A 332 -34.60 24.80 5.25
N HIS A 333 -34.48 23.58 4.75
CA HIS A 333 -34.29 22.40 5.58
C HIS A 333 -33.23 21.47 4.98
N VAL A 334 -32.59 20.69 5.85
CA VAL A 334 -31.54 19.73 5.50
C VAL A 334 -31.89 18.39 6.13
N SER A 335 -31.90 17.32 5.33
CA SER A 335 -32.11 15.97 5.84
C SER A 335 -30.84 15.40 6.47
N TRP A 336 -30.96 14.39 7.33
CA TRP A 336 -29.78 13.71 7.87
C TRP A 336 -28.89 13.09 6.77
N LYS A 337 -29.48 12.59 5.68
CA LYS A 337 -28.74 12.09 4.50
C LYS A 337 -27.88 13.20 3.87
N ASP A 338 -28.43 14.41 3.75
CA ASP A 338 -27.68 15.57 3.27
C ASP A 338 -26.52 15.94 4.21
N VAL A 339 -26.74 15.91 5.53
CA VAL A 339 -25.67 16.15 6.53
C VAL A 339 -24.56 15.11 6.41
N MET A 340 -24.91 13.83 6.25
CA MET A 340 -23.91 12.76 6.05
C MET A 340 -23.06 13.00 4.80
N TYR A 341 -23.67 13.48 3.70
CA TYR A 341 -22.93 13.81 2.48
C TYR A 341 -21.99 15.00 2.70
N LEU A 342 -22.47 16.08 3.32
CA LEU A 342 -21.64 17.23 3.66
C LEU A 342 -20.48 16.86 4.59
N TRP A 343 -20.72 15.94 5.54
CA TRP A 343 -19.68 15.41 6.41
C TRP A 343 -18.60 14.64 5.63
N LYS A 344 -19.00 13.78 4.67
CA LYS A 344 -18.04 13.12 3.77
C LYS A 344 -17.21 14.14 2.98
N MET A 345 -17.84 15.20 2.45
CA MET A 345 -17.12 16.28 1.77
C MET A 345 -16.13 17.00 2.69
N PHE A 346 -16.52 17.25 3.94
CA PHE A 346 -15.64 17.85 4.95
C PHE A 346 -14.40 16.99 5.21
N LEU A 347 -14.59 15.68 5.42
CA LEU A 347 -13.49 14.74 5.64
C LEU A 347 -12.58 14.64 4.41
N ASN A 348 -13.14 14.49 3.21
CA ASN A 348 -12.37 14.40 1.97
C ASN A 348 -11.52 15.66 1.74
N LYS A 349 -12.06 16.85 1.98
CA LYS A 349 -11.33 18.12 1.84
C LYS A 349 -10.18 18.25 2.83
N LYS A 350 -10.29 17.62 4.01
CA LYS A 350 -9.24 17.59 5.04
C LYS A 350 -8.30 16.38 4.90
N GLU A 351 -8.58 15.49 3.95
CA GLU A 351 -7.90 14.19 3.75
C GLU A 351 -7.92 13.34 5.03
N LEU A 352 -9.09 13.30 5.68
CA LEU A 352 -9.31 12.54 6.91
C LEU A 352 -10.05 11.24 6.59
N PRO A 353 -9.64 10.10 7.18
CA PRO A 353 -10.45 8.89 7.15
C PRO A 353 -11.75 9.11 7.95
N PRO A 354 -12.67 8.13 8.00
CA PRO A 354 -13.77 8.18 8.97
C PRO A 354 -13.20 8.25 10.39
N ILE A 355 -13.48 9.34 11.12
CA ILE A 355 -12.90 9.64 12.46
C ILE A 355 -13.88 9.46 13.63
N MET A 356 -15.16 9.20 13.35
CA MET A 356 -16.18 8.95 14.36
C MET A 356 -17.34 8.17 13.74
N PHE A 357 -18.14 7.51 14.57
CA PHE A 357 -19.37 6.88 14.11
C PHE A 357 -20.41 7.93 13.71
N LEU A 358 -21.22 7.59 12.70
CA LEU A 358 -22.31 8.47 12.24
C LEU A 358 -23.34 8.74 13.35
N GLN A 359 -23.55 7.79 14.27
CA GLN A 359 -24.44 8.01 15.41
C GLN A 359 -23.86 9.07 16.36
N THR A 360 -22.57 8.99 16.69
CA THR A 360 -21.88 9.99 17.52
C THR A 360 -21.93 11.37 16.87
N LEU A 361 -21.70 11.43 15.54
CA LEU A 361 -21.85 12.67 14.78
C LEU A 361 -23.28 13.21 14.90
N LYS A 362 -24.31 12.36 14.74
CA LYS A 362 -25.71 12.77 14.82
C LYS A 362 -26.02 13.38 16.18
N THR A 363 -25.61 12.73 17.26
CA THR A 363 -25.80 13.22 18.63
C THR A 363 -25.13 14.59 18.82
N LEU A 364 -23.85 14.73 18.49
CA LEU A 364 -23.12 16.01 18.64
C LEU A 364 -23.69 17.12 17.75
N PHE A 365 -24.19 16.77 16.56
CA PHE A 365 -24.78 17.73 15.64
C PHE A 365 -26.15 18.23 16.14
N ILE A 366 -26.99 17.32 16.67
CA ILE A 366 -28.26 17.68 17.32
C ILE A 366 -27.99 18.54 18.57
N GLU A 367 -27.06 18.15 19.43
CA GLU A 367 -26.71 18.93 20.64
C GLU A 367 -26.31 20.38 20.32
N LYS A 368 -25.59 20.60 19.21
CA LYS A 368 -25.17 21.94 18.79
C LYS A 368 -26.27 22.73 18.06
N LEU A 369 -27.25 22.05 17.48
CA LEU A 369 -28.30 22.65 16.64
C LEU A 369 -29.70 22.28 17.12
N GLU A 370 -29.86 22.07 18.43
CA GLU A 370 -31.09 21.57 19.07
C GLU A 370 -32.33 22.37 18.66
N LYS A 371 -32.19 23.70 18.64
CA LYS A 371 -33.26 24.65 18.25
C LYS A 371 -33.74 24.50 16.81
N HIS A 372 -32.98 23.81 15.97
CA HIS A 372 -33.24 23.63 14.55
C HIS A 372 -33.55 22.17 14.20
N TYR A 373 -33.56 21.25 15.14
CA TYR A 373 -33.82 19.84 14.86
C TYR A 373 -35.28 19.48 15.16
N ASN A 374 -35.95 18.84 14.19
CA ASN A 374 -37.27 18.28 14.36
C ASN A 374 -37.17 16.75 14.46
N GLU A 375 -37.47 16.22 15.64
CA GLU A 375 -37.37 14.78 15.95
C GLU A 375 -38.34 13.91 15.15
N GLU A 376 -39.57 14.38 14.93
CA GLU A 376 -40.62 13.59 14.26
C GLU A 376 -40.29 13.32 12.79
N LYS A 377 -39.65 14.29 12.12
CA LYS A 377 -39.34 14.22 10.69
C LYS A 377 -37.88 13.87 10.39
N ASP A 378 -37.00 13.83 11.39
CA ASP A 378 -35.54 13.71 11.24
C ASP A 378 -34.96 14.78 10.28
N LEU A 379 -35.42 16.04 10.45
CA LEU A 379 -35.07 17.18 9.61
C LEU A 379 -34.49 18.33 10.42
N PHE A 380 -33.52 19.02 9.83
CA PHE A 380 -32.94 20.25 10.35
C PHE A 380 -33.58 21.47 9.66
N ILE A 381 -34.39 22.25 10.36
CA ILE A 381 -35.18 23.38 9.86
C ILE A 381 -34.45 24.71 10.13
N GLY A 382 -34.51 25.63 9.16
CA GLY A 382 -33.80 26.91 9.24
C GLY A 382 -32.31 26.78 9.01
N ILE A 383 -31.89 25.63 8.48
CA ILE A 383 -30.49 25.30 8.19
C ILE A 383 -30.36 25.12 6.68
N SER A 384 -29.22 25.54 6.13
CA SER A 384 -28.87 25.35 4.72
C SER A 384 -27.36 25.15 4.56
N SER A 385 -26.93 24.85 3.34
CA SER A 385 -25.51 24.78 2.98
C SER A 385 -25.31 25.32 1.58
N LYS A 386 -24.20 26.02 1.35
CA LYS A 386 -23.81 26.48 0.01
C LYS A 386 -23.54 25.35 -0.99
N TYR A 387 -23.29 24.12 -0.51
CA TYR A 387 -23.00 22.96 -1.35
C TYR A 387 -24.25 22.16 -1.72
N LEU A 388 -25.38 22.32 -1.02
CA LEU A 388 -26.58 21.54 -1.28
C LEU A 388 -27.35 21.91 -2.55
N PRO A 389 -27.42 23.17 -3.01
CA PRO A 389 -28.16 23.52 -4.22
C PRO A 389 -27.72 22.71 -5.46
N CYS A 390 -26.42 22.56 -5.69
CA CYS A 390 -25.92 21.77 -6.82
C CYS A 390 -26.19 20.27 -6.62
N VAL A 391 -26.10 19.75 -5.39
CA VAL A 391 -26.46 18.36 -5.06
C VAL A 391 -27.93 18.09 -5.38
N LYS A 392 -28.85 18.95 -4.90
CA LYS A 392 -30.29 18.80 -5.17
C LYS A 392 -30.61 18.89 -6.65
N GLN A 393 -29.96 19.79 -7.38
CA GLN A 393 -30.08 19.88 -8.83
C GLN A 393 -29.65 18.58 -9.54
N PHE A 394 -28.54 17.97 -9.10
CA PHE A 394 -28.10 16.68 -9.63
C PHE A 394 -29.09 15.55 -9.29
N LEU A 395 -29.66 15.54 -8.08
CA LEU A 395 -30.68 14.55 -7.71
C LEU A 395 -31.94 14.70 -8.57
N SER A 396 -32.41 15.92 -8.84
CA SER A 396 -33.52 16.15 -9.77
C SER A 396 -33.23 15.64 -11.18
N PHE A 397 -32.02 15.92 -11.69
CA PHE A 397 -31.56 15.34 -12.96
C PHE A 397 -31.63 13.80 -12.94
N TRP A 398 -31.14 13.18 -11.86
CA TRP A 398 -31.13 11.73 -11.73
C TRP A 398 -32.54 11.16 -11.74
N ASP A 399 -33.44 11.69 -10.91
CA ASP A 399 -34.81 11.21 -10.76
C ASP A 399 -35.63 11.37 -12.06
N GLU A 400 -35.38 12.44 -12.82
CA GLU A 400 -36.08 12.68 -14.09
C GLU A 400 -35.56 11.78 -15.21
N THR A 401 -34.25 11.56 -15.28
CA THR A 401 -33.59 11.07 -16.51
C THR A 401 -33.05 9.65 -16.42
N ILE A 402 -32.70 9.15 -15.24
CA ILE A 402 -32.07 7.84 -15.07
C ILE A 402 -33.12 6.75 -14.85
N ILE A 403 -32.95 5.61 -15.50
CA ILE A 403 -33.77 4.40 -15.35
C ILE A 403 -32.83 3.25 -14.99
N TYR A 404 -33.30 2.32 -14.16
CA TYR A 404 -32.56 1.10 -13.84
C TYR A 404 -32.72 0.06 -14.95
N ASP A 405 -31.61 -0.45 -15.46
CA ASP A 405 -31.55 -1.52 -16.47
C ASP A 405 -30.37 -2.44 -16.17
N GLU A 406 -30.66 -3.66 -15.71
CA GLU A 406 -29.65 -4.64 -15.30
C GLU A 406 -28.77 -5.13 -16.47
N ASN A 407 -29.18 -4.92 -17.72
CA ASN A 407 -28.41 -5.33 -18.90
C ASN A 407 -27.32 -4.33 -19.27
N GLU A 408 -27.43 -3.08 -18.81
CA GLU A 408 -26.45 -2.03 -19.10
C GLU A 408 -25.34 -2.04 -18.04
N SER A 409 -24.10 -2.19 -18.50
CA SER A 409 -22.90 -2.34 -17.65
C SER A 409 -21.78 -1.37 -18.02
N ASP A 410 -21.91 -0.67 -19.15
CA ASP A 410 -20.83 0.12 -19.75
C ASP A 410 -21.21 1.61 -19.81
N PHE A 411 -21.97 2.11 -18.82
CA PHE A 411 -22.29 3.53 -18.71
C PHE A 411 -21.09 4.30 -18.12
N GLU A 412 -20.46 5.17 -18.90
CA GLU A 412 -19.26 5.90 -18.47
C GLU A 412 -19.61 7.14 -17.64
N ILE A 413 -18.81 7.46 -16.63
CA ILE A 413 -19.01 8.69 -15.82
C ILE A 413 -18.93 9.95 -16.68
N ASP A 414 -18.06 9.96 -17.69
CA ASP A 414 -17.95 11.09 -18.62
C ASP A 414 -19.26 11.30 -19.40
N GLU A 415 -20.00 10.23 -19.71
CA GLU A 415 -21.33 10.30 -20.32
C GLU A 415 -22.34 10.94 -19.35
N MET A 416 -22.27 10.60 -18.06
CA MET A 416 -23.11 11.21 -17.02
C MET A 416 -22.89 12.73 -16.94
N VAL A 417 -21.64 13.19 -17.00
CA VAL A 417 -21.31 14.63 -17.00
C VAL A 417 -21.97 15.34 -18.19
N ILE A 418 -21.87 14.73 -19.37
CA ILE A 418 -22.43 15.28 -20.62
C ILE A 418 -23.96 15.34 -20.53
N LEU A 419 -24.59 14.26 -20.08
CA LEU A 419 -26.05 14.19 -19.96
C LEU A 419 -26.60 15.20 -18.96
N TYR A 420 -25.94 15.36 -17.81
CA TYR A 420 -26.30 16.38 -16.82
C TYR A 420 -26.21 17.80 -17.41
N LYS A 421 -25.13 18.13 -18.13
CA LYS A 421 -24.99 19.44 -18.80
C LYS A 421 -26.07 19.66 -19.85
N ASN A 422 -26.40 18.63 -20.63
CA ASN A 422 -27.46 18.69 -21.63
C ASN A 422 -28.82 18.93 -20.97
N TRP A 423 -29.14 18.20 -19.89
CA TRP A 423 -30.37 18.39 -19.12
C TRP A 423 -30.49 19.81 -18.55
N CYS A 424 -29.42 20.34 -17.94
CA CYS A 424 -29.41 21.73 -17.45
C CYS A 424 -29.64 22.75 -18.57
N THR A 425 -29.05 22.52 -19.74
CA THR A 425 -29.22 23.38 -20.91
C THR A 425 -30.65 23.38 -21.41
N ILE A 426 -31.26 22.20 -21.54
CA ILE A 426 -32.66 22.03 -21.96
C ILE A 426 -33.61 22.74 -21.00
N ASN A 427 -33.37 22.59 -19.69
CA ASN A 427 -34.20 23.18 -18.64
C ASN A 427 -33.82 24.62 -18.26
N ARG A 428 -32.86 25.24 -18.97
CA ARG A 428 -32.35 26.61 -18.74
C ARG A 428 -31.87 26.84 -17.31
N HIS A 429 -31.30 25.82 -16.69
CA HIS A 429 -30.65 25.93 -15.40
C HIS A 429 -29.17 26.27 -15.57
N ALA A 430 -28.63 27.06 -14.64
CA ALA A 430 -27.17 27.18 -14.51
C ALA A 430 -26.60 25.80 -14.15
N HIS A 431 -25.60 25.32 -14.89
CA HIS A 431 -24.99 24.02 -14.63
C HIS A 431 -23.81 24.16 -13.67
N HIS A 432 -23.71 23.25 -12.72
CA HIS A 432 -22.52 23.10 -11.89
C HIS A 432 -21.53 22.14 -12.59
N ASN A 433 -20.25 22.49 -12.63
CA ASN A 433 -19.23 21.61 -13.21
C ASN A 433 -18.76 20.59 -12.17
N PHE A 434 -19.36 19.41 -12.18
CA PHE A 434 -18.89 18.28 -11.37
C PHE A 434 -17.63 17.65 -11.95
N SER A 435 -16.68 17.29 -11.08
CA SER A 435 -15.60 16.37 -11.44
C SER A 435 -16.10 14.91 -11.42
N ASN A 436 -15.39 14.02 -12.12
CA ASN A 436 -15.72 12.59 -12.11
C ASN A 436 -15.73 12.01 -10.68
N THR A 437 -14.80 12.45 -9.84
CA THR A 437 -14.75 12.09 -8.41
C THR A 437 -15.98 12.55 -7.64
N GLN A 438 -16.49 13.76 -7.91
CA GLN A 438 -17.71 14.27 -7.27
C GLN A 438 -18.95 13.49 -7.71
N ILE A 439 -19.02 13.07 -8.97
CA ILE A 439 -20.12 12.22 -9.45
C ILE A 439 -20.07 10.85 -8.77
N LEU A 440 -18.89 10.24 -8.67
CA LEU A 440 -18.72 8.98 -7.93
C LEU A 440 -19.16 9.10 -6.48
N ASP A 441 -18.75 10.18 -5.79
CA ASP A 441 -19.12 10.45 -4.41
C ASP A 441 -20.64 10.65 -4.26
N LEU A 442 -21.27 11.36 -5.20
CA LEU A 442 -22.73 11.58 -5.24
C LEU A 442 -23.47 10.26 -5.46
N VAL A 443 -23.09 9.50 -6.48
CA VAL A 443 -23.74 8.24 -6.84
C VAL A 443 -23.59 7.22 -5.72
N GLY A 444 -22.36 7.01 -5.25
CA GLY A 444 -22.08 6.08 -4.16
C GLY A 444 -22.72 6.48 -2.81
N HIS A 445 -23.05 7.76 -2.61
CA HIS A 445 -23.76 8.22 -1.41
C HIS A 445 -25.29 8.10 -1.55
N PHE A 446 -25.86 8.61 -2.63
CA PHE A 446 -27.31 8.75 -2.76
C PHE A 446 -27.98 7.51 -3.36
N PHE A 447 -27.26 6.75 -4.18
CA PHE A 447 -27.75 5.60 -4.95
C PHE A 447 -26.88 4.35 -4.71
N PRO A 448 -26.88 3.78 -3.48
CA PRO A 448 -25.99 2.67 -3.12
C PRO A 448 -26.26 1.36 -3.88
N ASN A 449 -27.37 1.28 -4.63
CA ASN A 449 -27.71 0.12 -5.44
C ASN A 449 -26.98 0.11 -6.80
N VAL A 450 -26.37 1.23 -7.20
CA VAL A 450 -25.61 1.34 -8.44
C VAL A 450 -24.19 0.82 -8.19
N GLU A 451 -23.78 -0.18 -8.96
CA GLU A 451 -22.43 -0.72 -8.89
C GLU A 451 -21.47 0.19 -9.69
N ILE A 452 -20.34 0.53 -9.07
CA ILE A 452 -19.30 1.37 -9.66
C ILE A 452 -18.12 0.46 -10.02
N ASP A 453 -17.85 0.25 -11.30
CA ASP A 453 -16.69 -0.53 -11.77
C ASP A 453 -15.50 0.37 -12.12
N LYS A 454 -14.32 0.02 -11.59
CA LYS A 454 -13.02 0.67 -11.84
C LYS A 454 -13.00 2.20 -11.71
N ASP A 455 -13.80 2.77 -10.81
CA ASP A 455 -13.96 4.24 -10.68
C ASP A 455 -14.28 4.94 -12.03
N ARG A 456 -14.87 4.21 -13.00
CA ARG A 456 -15.09 4.69 -14.38
C ARG A 456 -16.49 4.39 -14.93
N TYR A 457 -17.04 3.22 -14.62
CA TYR A 457 -18.30 2.74 -15.18
C TYR A 457 -19.36 2.62 -14.08
N LEU A 458 -20.61 2.90 -14.46
CA LEU A 458 -21.81 2.73 -13.63
C LEU A 458 -22.67 1.63 -14.25
N SER A 459 -22.91 0.55 -13.49
CA SER A 459 -23.70 -0.58 -13.96
C SER A 459 -25.14 -0.50 -13.45
N GLY A 460 -26.07 -1.08 -14.20
CA GLY A 460 -27.47 -1.18 -13.82
C GLY A 460 -28.31 0.04 -14.13
N ILE A 461 -27.81 0.98 -14.95
CA ILE A 461 -28.50 2.25 -15.26
C ILE A 461 -28.43 2.61 -16.74
N CYS A 462 -29.49 3.26 -17.23
CA CYS A 462 -29.55 3.90 -18.54
C CYS A 462 -30.18 5.30 -18.43
N SER A 463 -30.09 6.12 -19.47
CA SER A 463 -30.64 7.48 -19.48
C SER A 463 -31.73 7.64 -20.53
N LYS A 464 -32.86 8.26 -20.15
CA LYS A 464 -33.92 8.69 -21.08
C LYS A 464 -33.46 9.72 -22.09
N LEU A 465 -32.40 10.47 -21.77
CA LEU A 465 -31.89 11.53 -22.63
C LEU A 465 -31.04 11.00 -23.77
N TRP A 466 -30.57 9.75 -23.68
CA TRP A 466 -29.69 9.18 -24.68
C TRP A 466 -29.83 7.67 -24.74
N ASP A 467 -30.40 7.19 -25.85
CA ASP A 467 -30.45 5.78 -26.19
C ASP A 467 -29.27 5.45 -27.13
N LYS A 468 -28.24 4.83 -26.56
CA LYS A 468 -27.03 4.43 -27.27
C LYS A 468 -27.32 3.49 -28.44
N HIS A 469 -28.26 2.56 -28.27
CA HIS A 469 -28.60 1.57 -29.29
C HIS A 469 -29.24 2.24 -30.50
N ILE A 470 -30.24 3.10 -30.27
CA ILE A 470 -30.91 3.85 -31.33
C ILE A 470 -29.91 4.76 -32.07
N ASP A 471 -29.00 5.40 -31.34
CA ASP A 471 -27.98 6.28 -31.93
C ASP A 471 -27.03 5.51 -32.88
N ILE A 472 -26.52 4.36 -32.42
CA ILE A 472 -25.67 3.49 -33.25
C ILE A 472 -26.46 2.99 -34.47
N GLN A 473 -27.69 2.49 -34.28
CA GLN A 473 -28.55 2.00 -35.36
C GLN A 473 -28.79 3.08 -36.42
N THR A 474 -29.09 4.31 -35.98
CA THR A 474 -29.38 5.41 -36.89
C THR A 474 -28.15 5.74 -37.74
N ALA A 475 -26.96 5.78 -37.16
CA ALA A 475 -25.73 6.03 -37.91
C ALA A 475 -25.39 4.88 -38.88
N LEU A 476 -25.52 3.64 -38.42
CA LEU A 476 -25.30 2.43 -39.22
C LEU A 476 -26.27 2.32 -40.39
N TYR A 477 -27.54 2.67 -40.19
CA TYR A 477 -28.54 2.73 -41.26
C TYR A 477 -28.14 3.75 -42.34
N ASN A 478 -27.70 4.94 -41.93
CA ASN A 478 -27.21 5.94 -42.87
C ASN A 478 -25.97 5.47 -43.62
N LEU A 479 -25.02 4.80 -42.93
CA LEU A 479 -23.84 4.19 -43.55
C LEU A 479 -24.24 3.14 -44.61
N ARG A 480 -25.16 2.25 -44.26
CA ARG A 480 -25.70 1.22 -45.15
C ARG A 480 -26.31 1.84 -46.40
N GLU A 481 -27.12 2.88 -46.27
CA GLU A 481 -27.70 3.59 -47.41
C GLU A 481 -26.64 4.31 -48.26
N THR A 482 -25.61 4.89 -47.66
CA THR A 482 -24.51 5.51 -48.43
C THR A 482 -23.75 4.46 -49.25
N MET A 483 -23.42 3.33 -48.63
CA MET A 483 -22.73 2.21 -49.29
C MET A 483 -23.56 1.60 -50.43
N ARG A 484 -24.88 1.43 -50.21
CA ARG A 484 -25.81 0.92 -51.22
C ARG A 484 -25.92 1.85 -52.44
N ASN A 485 -25.95 3.17 -52.21
CA ASN A 485 -25.97 4.17 -53.28
C ASN A 485 -24.64 4.23 -54.04
N GLU A 486 -23.51 4.14 -53.35
CA GLU A 486 -22.19 4.06 -53.99
C GLU A 486 -22.02 2.79 -54.83
N TYR A 487 -22.51 1.66 -54.37
CA TYR A 487 -22.49 0.42 -55.14
C TYR A 487 -23.37 0.53 -56.40
N SER A 488 -24.60 1.05 -56.25
CA SER A 488 -25.55 1.21 -57.37
C SER A 488 -25.03 2.18 -58.44
N SER A 489 -24.39 3.28 -58.03
CA SER A 489 -23.78 4.27 -58.95
C SER A 489 -22.52 3.75 -59.65
N LYS A 490 -21.72 2.90 -58.99
CA LYS A 490 -20.59 2.21 -59.62
C LYS A 490 -21.06 1.15 -60.62
N GLN A 491 -22.23 0.54 -60.40
CA GLN A 491 -22.86 -0.37 -61.35
C GLN A 491 -23.39 0.33 -62.61
N SER A 492 -23.97 1.54 -62.47
CA SER A 492 -24.54 2.27 -63.61
C SER A 492 -23.50 2.93 -64.52
N ASN A 493 -22.32 3.28 -63.99
CA ASN A 493 -21.27 3.98 -64.74
C ASN A 493 -20.21 3.05 -65.39
N ASN A 494 -20.13 1.77 -65.01
CA ASN A 494 -19.10 0.87 -65.54
C ASN A 494 -19.57 0.14 -66.82
N ARG A 495 -19.26 0.74 -67.99
CA ARG A 495 -19.13 -0.02 -69.23
C ARG A 495 -17.85 -0.86 -69.18
N VAL A 496 -18.03 -2.17 -69.04
CA VAL A 496 -17.04 -3.24 -69.33
C VAL A 496 -15.72 -3.11 -68.57
N HIS A 497 -15.65 -3.68 -67.36
CA HIS A 497 -14.60 -4.60 -66.88
C HIS A 497 -14.77 -4.85 -65.36
N SER A 498 -14.96 -6.13 -65.01
CA SER A 498 -15.09 -6.72 -63.66
C SER A 498 -16.36 -6.37 -62.85
N PRO A 499 -17.01 -7.36 -62.18
CA PRO A 499 -18.12 -7.07 -61.28
C PRO A 499 -17.61 -6.13 -60.18
N GLY A 500 -18.34 -5.05 -59.90
CA GLY A 500 -18.00 -4.16 -58.79
C GLY A 500 -17.89 -5.01 -57.53
N ILE A 501 -16.68 -5.18 -57.01
CA ILE A 501 -16.46 -5.99 -55.82
C ILE A 501 -17.17 -5.28 -54.67
N ALA A 502 -18.23 -5.88 -54.17
CA ALA A 502 -18.89 -5.40 -52.97
C ALA A 502 -17.86 -5.50 -51.83
N VAL A 503 -17.49 -4.36 -51.26
CA VAL A 503 -16.40 -4.26 -50.30
C VAL A 503 -16.96 -4.49 -48.90
N ASN A 504 -16.28 -5.29 -48.09
CA ASN A 504 -16.60 -5.46 -46.68
C ASN A 504 -16.18 -4.19 -45.91
N VAL A 505 -16.97 -3.80 -44.91
CA VAL A 505 -16.67 -2.61 -44.10
C VAL A 505 -15.96 -3.06 -42.84
N SER A 506 -14.78 -2.50 -42.54
CA SER A 506 -14.14 -2.84 -41.26
C SER A 506 -14.96 -2.26 -40.10
N ILE A 507 -15.05 -2.96 -38.97
CA ILE A 507 -15.79 -2.46 -37.79
C ILE A 507 -15.19 -1.13 -37.31
N TYR A 508 -13.87 -0.95 -37.48
CA TYR A 508 -13.19 0.32 -37.21
C TYR A 508 -13.66 1.46 -38.13
N ASP A 509 -13.83 1.20 -39.42
CA ASP A 509 -14.34 2.21 -40.36
C ASP A 509 -15.81 2.55 -40.09
N ALA A 510 -16.61 1.56 -39.69
CA ALA A 510 -17.98 1.79 -39.24
C ALA A 510 -18.02 2.69 -37.99
N TYR A 511 -17.13 2.46 -37.01
CA TYR A 511 -16.99 3.34 -35.85
C TYR A 511 -16.52 4.75 -36.23
N ASN A 512 -15.53 4.86 -37.11
CA ASN A 512 -15.07 6.16 -37.61
C ASN A 512 -16.19 6.94 -38.32
N TYR A 513 -17.03 6.24 -39.09
CA TYR A 513 -18.21 6.84 -39.70
C TYR A 513 -19.21 7.30 -38.65
N TYR A 514 -19.51 6.48 -37.64
CA TYR A 514 -20.37 6.84 -36.52
C TYR A 514 -19.90 8.13 -35.83
N CYS A 515 -18.62 8.23 -35.49
CA CYS A 515 -18.04 9.45 -34.92
C CYS A 515 -18.26 10.67 -35.82
N LYS A 516 -17.95 10.56 -37.12
CA LYS A 516 -18.10 11.65 -38.10
C LYS A 516 -19.56 12.05 -38.30
N TYR A 517 -20.49 11.09 -38.29
CA TYR A 517 -21.92 11.31 -38.46
C TYR A 517 -22.47 12.24 -37.36
N HIS A 518 -22.10 11.97 -36.10
CA HIS A 518 -22.51 12.81 -34.97
C HIS A 518 -21.80 14.17 -34.95
N SER A 519 -20.51 14.24 -35.31
CA SER A 519 -19.81 15.53 -35.45
C SER A 519 -20.45 16.43 -36.52
N THR A 520 -20.88 15.85 -37.65
CA THR A 520 -21.44 16.61 -38.78
C THR A 520 -22.86 17.10 -38.51
N LYS A 521 -23.68 16.33 -37.79
CA LYS A 521 -25.03 16.77 -37.36
C LYS A 521 -24.96 18.02 -36.49
N GLN A 522 -23.98 18.07 -35.59
CA GLN A 522 -23.79 19.18 -34.67
C GLN A 522 -23.39 20.49 -35.37
N SER A 523 -22.57 20.43 -36.43
CA SER A 523 -22.23 21.64 -37.21
C SER A 523 -23.41 22.24 -37.97
N ARG A 524 -24.51 21.50 -38.15
CA ARG A 524 -25.72 21.97 -38.85
C ARG A 524 -26.78 22.54 -37.93
N SER A 525 -26.77 22.16 -36.65
CA SER A 525 -27.57 22.79 -35.60
C SER A 525 -26.82 23.99 -35.03
N ASN A 526 -27.33 25.21 -35.18
CA ASN A 526 -26.74 26.41 -34.57
C ASN A 526 -26.79 26.43 -33.03
N ASP A 527 -27.25 25.35 -32.39
CA ASP A 527 -27.19 25.14 -30.94
C ASP A 527 -25.78 24.69 -30.54
N THR A 528 -24.94 25.66 -30.20
CA THR A 528 -23.59 25.48 -29.65
C THR A 528 -23.56 24.78 -28.27
N ALA A 529 -24.69 24.27 -27.77
CA ALA A 529 -24.85 23.88 -26.37
C ALA A 529 -24.97 22.37 -26.10
N LEU A 530 -25.23 21.54 -27.12
CA LEU A 530 -25.31 20.08 -26.93
C LEU A 530 -23.97 19.43 -27.26
N GLN A 531 -23.27 18.90 -26.25
CA GLN A 531 -22.00 18.18 -26.45
C GLN A 531 -22.22 16.85 -27.20
N ILE A 532 -21.22 16.45 -28.00
CA ILE A 532 -21.24 15.20 -28.77
C ILE A 532 -21.44 14.01 -27.83
N GLN A 533 -22.51 13.25 -28.04
CA GLN A 533 -22.73 11.96 -27.40
C GLN A 533 -22.32 10.87 -28.39
N VAL A 534 -21.12 10.33 -28.19
CA VAL A 534 -20.57 9.24 -29.00
C VAL A 534 -20.09 8.18 -28.04
N VAL A 535 -20.56 6.95 -28.23
CA VAL A 535 -20.14 5.81 -27.40
C VAL A 535 -18.65 5.51 -27.59
N SER A 536 -18.04 4.87 -26.58
CA SER A 536 -16.67 4.38 -26.72
C SER A 536 -16.56 3.31 -27.81
N LYS A 537 -15.35 3.17 -28.38
CA LYS A 537 -15.08 2.15 -29.40
C LYS A 537 -15.42 0.74 -28.90
N ALA A 538 -15.08 0.43 -27.65
CA ALA A 538 -15.34 -0.87 -27.06
C ALA A 538 -16.85 -1.16 -26.96
N TYR A 539 -17.64 -0.17 -26.54
CA TYR A 539 -19.11 -0.30 -26.52
C TYR A 539 -19.68 -0.50 -27.92
N PHE A 540 -19.22 0.29 -28.90
CA PHE A 540 -19.66 0.14 -30.30
C PHE A 540 -19.33 -1.24 -30.86
N GLU A 541 -18.12 -1.73 -30.64
CA GLU A 541 -17.70 -3.07 -31.07
C GLU A 541 -18.58 -4.14 -30.43
N LYS A 542 -18.80 -4.09 -29.11
CA LYS A 542 -19.71 -4.99 -28.38
C LYS A 542 -21.11 -4.99 -29.00
N TYR A 543 -21.67 -3.81 -29.24
CA TYR A 543 -22.98 -3.65 -29.89
C TYR A 543 -23.04 -4.33 -31.27
N ILE A 544 -22.00 -4.16 -32.09
CA ILE A 544 -21.92 -4.80 -33.41
C ILE A 544 -21.87 -6.33 -33.27
N PHE A 545 -21.04 -6.85 -32.36
CA PHE A 545 -20.95 -8.29 -32.11
C PHE A 545 -22.25 -8.89 -31.62
N ASP A 546 -23.00 -8.19 -30.78
CA ASP A 546 -24.25 -8.70 -30.21
C ASP A 546 -25.43 -8.63 -31.21
N ASN A 547 -25.49 -7.61 -32.06
CA ASN A 547 -26.66 -7.34 -32.92
C ASN A 547 -26.47 -7.71 -34.41
N TYR A 548 -25.24 -7.81 -34.90
CA TYR A 548 -24.94 -8.09 -36.32
C TYR A 548 -24.03 -9.30 -36.50
N CYS A 549 -24.02 -10.23 -35.54
CA CYS A 549 -23.15 -11.41 -35.53
C CYS A 549 -23.18 -12.21 -36.84
N GLU A 550 -24.34 -12.31 -37.49
CA GLU A 550 -24.55 -13.02 -38.76
C GLU A 550 -23.79 -12.39 -39.95
N PHE A 551 -23.45 -11.11 -39.86
CA PHE A 551 -22.74 -10.38 -40.90
C PHE A 551 -21.24 -10.22 -40.62
N ILE A 552 -20.74 -10.68 -39.48
CA ILE A 552 -19.33 -10.47 -39.10
C ILE A 552 -18.43 -11.53 -39.75
N MET A 553 -17.37 -11.07 -40.42
CA MET A 553 -16.30 -11.89 -40.98
C MET A 553 -14.96 -11.59 -40.30
N ASP A 554 -14.20 -12.65 -40.01
CA ASP A 554 -12.88 -12.62 -39.38
C ASP A 554 -12.80 -11.78 -38.09
N ASN A 555 -13.93 -11.63 -37.38
CA ASN A 555 -14.08 -10.78 -36.19
C ASN A 555 -13.64 -9.32 -36.39
N LYS A 556 -13.59 -8.83 -37.63
CA LYS A 556 -13.06 -7.49 -37.96
C LYS A 556 -13.85 -6.76 -39.03
N PHE A 557 -14.65 -7.46 -39.82
CA PHE A 557 -15.34 -6.89 -40.96
C PHE A 557 -16.83 -7.21 -40.91
N LEU A 558 -17.66 -6.26 -41.33
CA LEU A 558 -19.03 -6.49 -41.74
C LEU A 558 -19.03 -6.88 -43.22
N SER A 559 -19.59 -8.06 -43.51
CA SER A 559 -19.77 -8.59 -44.86
C SER A 559 -20.56 -7.62 -45.72
N TYR A 560 -20.29 -7.59 -47.02
CA TYR A 560 -21.09 -6.81 -47.96
C TYR A 560 -22.58 -7.19 -47.96
N ALA A 561 -22.93 -8.40 -47.52
CA ALA A 561 -24.32 -8.84 -47.34
C ALA A 561 -25.11 -7.88 -46.43
N TRP A 562 -24.46 -7.34 -45.39
CA TRP A 562 -25.07 -6.44 -44.39
C TRP A 562 -25.78 -5.21 -44.99
N TYR A 563 -25.23 -4.65 -46.08
CA TYR A 563 -25.81 -3.47 -46.73
C TYR A 563 -26.55 -3.78 -48.05
N MET A 564 -26.51 -5.03 -48.48
CA MET A 564 -27.19 -5.51 -49.70
C MET A 564 -28.55 -6.11 -49.42
N ASP A 565 -28.66 -6.89 -48.33
CA ASP A 565 -29.94 -7.10 -47.66
C ASP A 565 -30.48 -5.72 -47.25
#